data_AF-A0A2Z5E722-F1
#
_entry.id   AF-A0A2Z5E722-F1
#
_cell.length_a   1.000
_cell.length_b   1.000
_cell.length_c   1.000
_cell.angle_alpha   90.00
_cell.angle_beta   90.00
_cell.angle_gamma   90.00
#
_symmetry.space_group_name_H-M   'P 1'
#
loop_
_entity.id
_entity.type
_entity.pdbx_description
1 polymer ?
#
loop_
_entity_poly.entity_id
_entity_poly.type
_entity_poly.pdbx_seq_one_letter_code
_entity_poly.pdbx_strand_id
1 'polypeptide(L)'
;MERLISIFDLFGGIRPMARALDESPSKIMAWKRAGHIPAQKQAEVLEKGLALGMPLTAEHMVFPLGHPVPEVAAMPVAVVCHRQGKAQRSTGAQ
;
A
#
# COMPACT_ATOMS: atom_id res chain seq x y z
N MET A 1 8.61 -9.44 -20.17
CA MET A 1 8.92 -8.10 -19.63
C MET A 1 7.86 -7.77 -18.61
N GLU A 2 8.19 -7.93 -17.33
CA GLU A 2 7.30 -7.56 -16.22
C GLU A 2 7.03 -6.06 -16.29
N ARG A 3 5.76 -5.68 -16.40
CA ARG A 3 5.38 -4.27 -16.49
C ARG A 3 5.15 -3.76 -15.08
N LEU A 4 6.13 -3.02 -14.56
CA LEU A 4 6.01 -2.29 -13.30
C LEU A 4 4.91 -1.24 -13.46
N ILE A 5 3.78 -1.42 -12.79
CA ILE A 5 2.71 -0.44 -12.78
C ILE A 5 2.98 0.51 -11.62
N SER A 6 3.30 1.77 -11.93
CA SER A 6 3.48 2.79 -10.90
C SER A 6 2.13 3.31 -10.43
N ILE A 7 2.08 3.86 -9.22
CA ILE A 7 0.87 4.54 -8.76
C ILE A 7 0.48 5.68 -9.69
N PHE A 8 1.45 6.38 -10.25
CA PHE A 8 1.20 7.49 -11.17
C PHE A 8 0.52 6.99 -12.43
N ASP A 9 0.84 5.79 -12.91
CA ASP A 9 0.20 5.20 -14.09
C ASP A 9 -1.23 4.73 -13.80
N LEU A 10 -1.50 4.20 -12.59
CA LEU A 10 -2.86 3.86 -12.16
C LEU A 10 -3.79 5.06 -12.20
N PHE A 11 -3.32 6.22 -11.73
CA PHE A 11 -4.10 7.46 -11.80
C PHE A 11 -4.18 8.03 -13.23
N GLY A 12 -3.47 7.49 -14.22
CA GLY A 12 -3.40 8.04 -15.59
C GLY A 12 -2.40 9.18 -15.76
N GLY A 13 -1.49 9.34 -14.82
CA GLY A 13 -0.38 10.30 -14.84
C GLY A 13 -0.42 11.32 -13.71
N ILE A 14 0.57 12.23 -13.71
CA ILE A 14 0.76 13.23 -12.66
C ILE A 14 -0.41 14.22 -12.57
N ARG A 15 -0.92 14.69 -13.71
CA ARG A 15 -1.99 15.71 -13.74
C ARG A 15 -3.35 15.15 -13.28
N PRO A 16 -3.80 13.96 -13.73
CA PRO A 16 -4.99 13.34 -13.17
C PRO A 16 -4.88 13.05 -11.67
N MET A 17 -3.73 12.54 -11.21
CA MET A 17 -3.49 12.30 -9.79
C MET A 17 -3.58 13.58 -8.96
N ALA A 18 -2.94 14.66 -9.43
CA ALA A 18 -3.01 15.98 -8.80
C ALA A 18 -4.47 16.47 -8.67
N ARG A 19 -5.29 16.30 -9.71
CA ARG A 19 -6.72 16.66 -9.68
C ARG A 19 -7.53 15.79 -8.72
N ALA A 20 -7.24 14.50 -8.66
CA ALA A 20 -7.95 13.57 -7.77
C ALA A 20 -7.67 13.85 -6.27
N LEU A 21 -6.46 14.33 -5.98
CA LEU A 21 -5.98 14.61 -4.63
C LEU A 21 -6.10 16.09 -4.23
N ASP A 22 -6.64 16.95 -5.10
CA ASP A 22 -6.67 18.41 -4.90
C ASP A 22 -5.30 19.01 -4.52
N GLU A 23 -4.24 18.48 -5.15
CA GLU A 23 -2.86 18.88 -4.89
C GLU A 23 -2.21 19.47 -6.15
N SER A 24 -1.13 20.23 -5.98
CA SER A 24 -0.44 20.80 -7.15
C SER A 24 0.35 19.72 -7.91
N PRO A 25 0.36 19.75 -9.27
CA PRO A 25 1.16 18.82 -10.07
C PRO A 25 2.65 18.81 -9.70
N SER A 26 3.20 19.96 -9.29
CA SER A 26 4.58 20.08 -8.82
C SER A 26 4.85 19.27 -7.55
N LYS A 27 3.87 19.21 -6.63
CA LYS A 27 3.97 18.42 -5.40
C LYS A 27 3.93 16.92 -5.70
N ILE A 28 3.02 16.49 -6.56
CA ILE A 28 2.96 15.10 -7.02
C ILE A 28 4.25 14.71 -7.76
N MET A 29 4.80 15.61 -8.59
CA MET A 29 6.08 15.40 -9.26
C MET A 29 7.24 15.30 -8.25
N ALA A 30 7.22 16.10 -7.19
CA ALA A 30 8.21 16.02 -6.11
C ALA A 30 8.14 14.66 -5.41
N TRP A 31 6.95 14.10 -5.17
CA TRP A 31 6.78 12.75 -4.60
C TRP A 31 7.32 11.68 -5.54
N LYS A 32 7.03 11.78 -6.84
CA LYS A 32 7.58 10.87 -7.86
C LYS A 32 9.11 10.90 -7.87
N ARG A 33 9.70 12.10 -7.82
CA ARG A 33 11.16 12.28 -7.79
C ARG A 33 11.78 11.78 -6.48
N ALA A 34 11.08 11.96 -5.36
CA ALA A 34 11.51 11.48 -4.05
C ALA A 34 11.32 9.96 -3.88
N GLY A 35 10.55 9.31 -4.76
CA GLY A 35 10.30 7.87 -4.74
C GLY A 35 9.37 7.41 -3.62
N HIS A 36 8.75 8.31 -2.87
CA HIS A 36 7.83 7.99 -1.78
C HIS A 36 6.69 9.01 -1.70
N ILE A 37 5.54 8.59 -1.18
CA ILE A 37 4.42 9.47 -0.85
C ILE A 37 4.51 9.81 0.64
N PRO A 38 4.40 11.10 1.04
CA PRO A 38 4.43 11.50 2.43
C PRO A 38 3.41 10.74 3.28
N ALA A 39 3.79 10.26 4.47
CA ALA A 39 2.96 9.42 5.33
C ALA A 39 1.58 10.03 5.62
N GLN A 40 1.53 11.34 5.86
CA GLN A 40 0.30 12.09 6.11
C GLN A 40 -0.71 12.05 4.94
N LYS A 41 -0.22 11.81 3.72
CA LYS A 41 -1.03 11.78 2.50
C LYS A 41 -1.37 10.38 2.02
N GLN A 42 -0.75 9.34 2.60
CA GLN A 42 -0.98 7.96 2.16
C GLN A 42 -2.42 7.50 2.34
N ALA A 43 -3.05 7.85 3.47
CA ALA A 43 -4.45 7.52 3.73
C ALA A 43 -5.39 8.17 2.71
N GLU A 44 -5.21 9.47 2.45
CA GLU A 44 -5.99 10.21 1.45
C GLU A 44 -5.84 9.61 0.04
N VAL A 45 -4.62 9.24 -0.35
CA VAL A 45 -4.37 8.62 -1.66
C VAL A 45 -5.08 7.27 -1.78
N LEU A 46 -5.07 6.46 -0.73
CA LEU A 46 -5.78 5.18 -0.70
C LEU A 46 -7.30 5.37 -0.80
N GLU A 47 -7.87 6.28 -0.02
CA GLU A 47 -9.30 6.58 -0.04
C GLU A 47 -9.76 7.04 -1.43
N LYS A 48 -9.01 7.95 -2.06
CA LYS A 48 -9.30 8.43 -3.42
C LYS A 48 -9.12 7.32 -4.45
N GLY A 49 -8.10 6.47 -4.29
CA GLY A 49 -7.89 5.31 -5.14
C GLY A 49 -9.09 4.36 -5.13
N LEU A 50 -9.59 4.04 -3.94
CA LEU A 50 -10.76 3.19 -3.73
C LEU A 50 -12.03 3.84 -4.31
N ALA A 51 -12.23 5.14 -4.07
CA ALA A 51 -13.40 5.87 -4.59
C ALA A 51 -13.45 5.91 -6.13
N LEU A 52 -12.29 5.88 -6.78
CA LEU A 52 -12.17 5.83 -8.24
C LEU A 52 -12.21 4.40 -8.81
N GLY A 53 -12.37 3.37 -7.96
CA GLY A 53 -12.41 1.97 -8.38
C GLY A 53 -11.09 1.44 -8.91
N MET A 54 -9.97 2.07 -8.54
CA MET A 54 -8.64 1.64 -8.96
C MET A 54 -8.14 0.47 -8.09
N PRO A 55 -7.38 -0.49 -8.64
CA PRO A 55 -6.79 -1.59 -7.89
C PRO A 55 -5.57 -1.12 -7.07
N LEU A 56 -5.74 -0.06 -6.27
CA LEU A 56 -4.67 0.54 -5.49
C LEU A 56 -4.51 -0.20 -4.16
N THR A 57 -3.30 -0.64 -3.87
CA THR A 57 -2.95 -1.41 -2.66
C THR A 57 -1.89 -0.69 -1.83
N ALA A 58 -1.68 -1.16 -0.60
CA ALA A 58 -0.61 -0.68 0.28
C ALA A 58 0.79 -0.80 -0.37
N GLU A 59 1.01 -1.78 -1.23
CA GLU A 59 2.28 -1.95 -1.96
C GLU A 59 2.61 -0.74 -2.83
N HIS A 60 1.61 -0.09 -3.41
CA HIS A 60 1.81 1.11 -4.22
C HIS A 60 2.20 2.33 -3.37
N MET A 61 1.95 2.31 -2.06
CA MET A 61 2.44 3.34 -1.13
C MET A 61 3.91 3.10 -0.77
N VAL A 62 4.29 1.83 -0.58
CA VAL A 62 5.66 1.41 -0.25
C VAL A 62 6.58 1.52 -1.47
N PHE A 63 6.06 1.21 -2.66
CA PHE A 63 6.78 1.23 -3.92
C PHE A 63 6.04 2.06 -5.00
N PRO A 64 6.00 3.40 -4.89
CA PRO A 64 5.24 4.25 -5.81
C PRO A 64 5.70 4.21 -7.26
N LEU A 65 6.98 3.89 -7.49
CA LEU A 65 7.57 3.76 -8.82
C LEU A 65 7.37 2.36 -9.44
N GLY A 66 6.65 1.49 -8.74
CA GLY A 66 6.52 0.08 -9.06
C GLY A 66 7.53 -0.77 -8.30
N HIS A 67 7.08 -1.94 -7.87
CA HIS A 67 7.93 -3.00 -7.36
C HIS A 67 7.92 -4.13 -8.40
N PRO A 68 9.08 -4.72 -8.77
CA PRO A 68 9.07 -6.02 -9.42
C PRO A 68 8.58 -6.98 -8.36
N VAL A 69 7.26 -7.21 -8.32
CA VAL A 69 6.71 -8.32 -7.55
C VAL A 69 7.21 -9.57 -8.27
N PRO A 70 8.14 -10.35 -7.68
CA PRO A 70 8.33 -11.69 -8.19
C PRO A 70 6.97 -12.38 -8.10
N GLU A 71 6.64 -13.18 -9.11
CA GLU A 71 5.43 -14.02 -9.21
C GLU A 71 5.36 -15.09 -8.09
N VAL A 72 5.93 -14.83 -6.91
CA VAL A 72 5.59 -15.55 -5.68
C VAL A 72 4.24 -15.05 -5.23
N ALA A 73 3.25 -15.71 -5.84
CA ALA A 73 1.89 -15.85 -5.39
C ALA A 73 1.74 -15.70 -3.88
N ALA A 74 0.63 -15.09 -3.50
CA ALA A 74 0.02 -15.10 -2.19
C ALA A 74 -0.22 -16.54 -1.68
N MET A 75 0.85 -17.30 -1.44
CA MET A 75 0.80 -18.46 -0.57
C MET A 75 0.65 -17.90 0.83
N PRO A 76 -0.44 -18.22 1.56
CA PRO A 76 -0.54 -17.84 2.94
C PRO A 76 0.61 -18.53 3.67
N VAL A 77 1.65 -17.78 4.01
CA VAL A 77 2.67 -18.22 4.95
C VAL A 77 1.93 -18.40 6.27
N ALA A 78 1.60 -19.65 6.60
CA ALA A 78 1.03 -19.99 7.88
C ALA A 78 2.03 -19.54 8.96
N VAL A 79 1.72 -18.43 9.64
CA VAL A 79 2.52 -17.96 10.77
C VAL A 79 2.31 -18.97 11.89
N VAL A 80 3.28 -19.88 12.06
CA VAL A 80 3.31 -20.79 13.20
C VAL A 80 3.71 -19.97 14.42
N CYS A 81 2.72 -19.51 15.18
CA CYS A 81 2.96 -18.96 16.50
C CYS A 81 3.56 -20.05 17.38
N HIS A 82 4.85 -19.94 17.72
CA HIS A 82 5.48 -20.79 18.72
C HIS A 82 5.00 -20.36 20.13
N ARG A 83 3.70 -20.45 20.38
CA ARG A 83 3.12 -20.27 21.72
C ARG A 83 3.50 -21.53 22.51
N GLN A 84 4.59 -21.49 23.26
CA GLN A 84 4.82 -22.44 24.34
C GLN A 84 3.63 -22.31 25.31
N GLY A 85 2.69 -23.24 25.23
CA GLY A 85 1.55 -23.30 26.12
C GLY A 85 2.00 -23.65 27.52
N LYS A 86 2.32 -22.64 28.34
CA LYS A 86 2.17 -22.81 29.79
C LYS A 86 0.68 -22.77 30.10
N ALA A 87 0.13 -23.96 30.35
CA ALA A 87 -1.22 -24.18 30.83
C ALA A 87 -1.61 -23.15 31.91
N GLN A 88 -2.56 -22.28 31.61
CA GLN A 88 -3.27 -21.55 32.66
C GLN A 88 -4.09 -22.59 33.44
N ARG A 89 -3.68 -22.89 34.67
CA ARG A 89 -4.54 -23.61 35.61
C ARG A 89 -5.75 -22.73 35.90
N SER A 90 -6.92 -23.16 35.46
CA SER A 90 -8.19 -22.66 35.95
C SER A 90 -8.39 -23.17 37.37
N THR A 91 -8.10 -22.34 38.37
CA THR A 91 -8.61 -22.58 39.72
C THR A 91 -9.85 -21.70 39.89
N GLY A 92 -11.02 -22.27 39.62
CA GLY A 92 -12.29 -21.76 40.09
C GLY A 92 -12.78 -22.61 41.26
N ALA A 93 -13.08 -21.96 42.38
CA ALA A 93 -14.00 -22.34 43.48
C ALA A 93 -13.76 -21.29 44.58
N GLN A 94 -14.64 -20.26 44.65
CA GLN A 94 -15.76 -20.15 45.61
C GLN A 94 -15.28 -20.05 47.06
#